data_AF-A0A8C8U288-F1
#
_entry.id   AF-A0A8C8U288-F1
#
_cell.length_a   1.000
_cell.length_b   1.000
_cell.length_c   1.000
_cell.angle_alpha   90.00
_cell.angle_beta   90.00
_cell.angle_gamma   90.00
#
_symmetry.space_group_name_H-M   'P 1'
#
loop_
_entity.id
_entity.type
_entity.pdbx_description
1 polymer ?
#
loop_
_entity_poly.entity_id
_entity_poly.type
_entity_poly.pdbx_seq_one_letter_code
_entity_poly.pdbx_strand_id
1 'polypeptide(L)'
;MEKTELIQKAKLAEQAEVISSIEQKTDTFDKKLHKVFYPKGKGDYFRYLAEVACGDDRKQTIDNSQVAYQEAFDISKKEMQPTHPIHLGLALLCILL
;
A
#
# COMPACT_ATOMS: atom_id res chain seq x y z
N MET A 1 9.62 -12.93 18.27
CA MET A 1 9.68 -11.95 17.17
C MET A 1 9.34 -12.56 15.81
N GLU A 2 9.56 -13.86 15.59
CA GLU A 2 9.42 -14.53 14.28
C GLU A 2 7.98 -14.82 13.80
N LYS A 3 7.04 -15.11 14.71
CA LYS A 3 5.67 -15.51 14.32
C LYS A 3 4.83 -14.37 13.75
N THR A 4 5.07 -13.13 14.19
CA THR A 4 4.34 -11.98 13.68
C THR A 4 4.72 -11.78 12.22
N GLU A 5 6.00 -11.60 11.87
CA GLU A 5 6.45 -11.41 10.48
C GLU A 5 5.95 -12.48 9.49
N LEU A 6 5.87 -13.75 9.90
CA LEU A 6 5.32 -14.82 9.07
C LEU A 6 3.81 -14.68 8.85
N ILE A 7 3.04 -14.35 9.88
CA ILE A 7 1.59 -14.04 9.76
C ILE A 7 1.40 -12.77 8.91
N GLN A 8 2.33 -11.82 8.98
CA GLN A 8 2.32 -10.57 8.24
C GLN A 8 2.60 -10.77 6.74
N LYS A 9 3.64 -11.56 6.39
CA LYS A 9 3.90 -11.98 5.01
C LYS A 9 2.79 -12.83 4.44
N ALA A 10 2.22 -13.74 5.24
CA ALA A 10 1.10 -14.58 4.83
C ALA A 10 -0.14 -13.74 4.50
N LYS A 11 -0.50 -12.74 5.32
CA LYS A 11 -1.62 -11.82 5.03
C LYS A 11 -1.39 -10.96 3.79
N LEU A 12 -0.17 -10.46 3.57
CA LEU A 12 0.16 -9.71 2.36
C LEU A 12 0.10 -10.58 1.08
N ALA A 13 0.53 -11.85 1.18
CA ALA A 13 0.48 -12.81 0.09
C ALA A 13 -0.95 -13.27 -0.22
N GLU A 14 -1.74 -13.56 0.82
CA GLU A 14 -3.16 -13.92 0.69
C GLU A 14 -3.97 -12.75 0.07
N GLN A 15 -3.68 -11.50 0.45
CA GLN A 15 -4.29 -10.33 -0.18
C GLN A 15 -3.85 -10.13 -1.64
N ALA A 16 -2.61 -10.47 -2.00
CA ALA A 16 -2.14 -10.40 -3.39
C ALA A 16 -2.86 -11.42 -4.29
N GLU A 17 -3.10 -12.63 -3.79
CA GLU A 17 -3.86 -13.66 -4.50
C GLU A 17 -5.33 -13.25 -4.70
N VAL A 18 -5.95 -12.67 -3.67
CA VAL A 18 -7.31 -12.11 -3.75
C VAL A 18 -7.39 -10.99 -4.80
N ILE A 19 -6.38 -10.13 -4.90
CA ILE A 19 -6.35 -9.05 -5.91
C ILE A 19 -6.32 -9.62 -7.33
N SER A 20 -5.52 -10.66 -7.58
CA SER A 20 -5.50 -11.31 -8.90
C SER A 20 -6.87 -11.90 -9.28
N SER A 21 -7.60 -12.43 -8.30
CA SER A 21 -8.96 -12.95 -8.50
C SER A 21 -10.00 -11.84 -8.69
N ILE A 22 -9.83 -10.69 -8.03
CA ILE A 22 -10.69 -9.50 -8.18
C ILE A 22 -10.46 -8.83 -9.55
N GLU A 23 -9.21 -8.78 -10.03
CA GLU A 23 -8.87 -8.27 -11.36
C GLU A 23 -9.51 -9.09 -12.49
N GLN A 24 -9.84 -10.36 -12.28
CA GLN A 24 -10.58 -11.13 -13.28
C GLN A 24 -12.09 -10.84 -13.31
N LYS A 25 -12.67 -10.32 -12.22
CA LYS A 25 -14.14 -10.24 -12.03
C LYS A 25 -14.72 -8.83 -11.97
N THR A 26 -13.89 -7.79 -11.87
CA THR A 26 -14.36 -6.41 -11.64
C THR A 26 -14.26 -5.51 -12.87
N ASP A 27 -15.09 -4.47 -12.90
CA ASP A 27 -15.16 -3.47 -13.95
C ASP A 27 -13.88 -2.63 -14.04
N THR A 28 -13.64 -1.98 -15.18
CA THR A 28 -12.36 -1.29 -15.47
C THR A 28 -12.06 -0.16 -14.47
N PHE A 29 -13.10 0.48 -13.93
CA PHE A 29 -12.97 1.55 -12.92
C PHE A 29 -12.58 0.99 -11.54
N ASP A 30 -13.26 -0.06 -11.06
CA ASP A 30 -12.96 -0.72 -9.80
C ASP A 30 -11.58 -1.39 -9.79
N LYS A 31 -11.11 -1.83 -10.96
CA LYS A 31 -9.74 -2.33 -11.15
C LYS A 31 -8.69 -1.26 -10.89
N LYS A 32 -8.83 -0.07 -11.48
CA LYS A 32 -7.89 1.05 -11.29
C LYS A 32 -7.87 1.49 -9.83
N LEU A 33 -9.04 1.50 -9.21
CA LEU A 33 -9.23 1.82 -7.82
C LEU A 33 -8.49 0.84 -6.89
N HIS A 34 -8.68 -0.47 -7.10
CA HIS A 34 -7.99 -1.50 -6.32
C HIS A 34 -6.46 -1.47 -6.47
N LYS A 35 -5.95 -1.18 -7.67
CA LYS A 35 -4.50 -1.07 -7.92
C LYS A 35 -3.84 0.05 -7.13
N VAL A 36 -4.58 1.10 -6.78
CA VAL A 36 -4.08 2.19 -5.92
C VAL A 36 -4.29 1.87 -4.44
N PHE A 37 -5.42 1.27 -4.09
CA PHE A 37 -5.74 0.94 -2.69
C PHE A 37 -4.82 -0.12 -2.08
N TYR A 38 -4.37 -1.11 -2.85
CA TYR A 38 -3.47 -2.13 -2.34
C TYR A 38 -2.11 -1.60 -1.87
N PRO A 39 -1.31 -0.91 -2.73
CA PRO A 39 -0.03 -0.35 -2.31
C PRO A 39 -0.21 0.71 -1.23
N LYS A 40 -1.32 1.47 -1.23
CA LYS A 40 -1.67 2.36 -0.11
C LYS A 40 -1.84 1.58 1.19
N GLY A 41 -2.63 0.50 1.19
CA GLY A 41 -2.86 -0.34 2.35
C GLY A 41 -1.57 -1.00 2.86
N LYS A 42 -0.67 -1.38 1.94
CA LYS A 42 0.67 -1.88 2.26
C LYS A 42 1.54 -0.80 2.93
N GLY A 43 1.46 0.45 2.47
CA GLY A 43 2.13 1.58 3.11
C GLY A 43 1.62 1.85 4.53
N ASP A 44 0.29 1.86 4.71
CA ASP A 44 -0.37 2.03 6.02
C ASP A 44 0.05 0.93 7.00
N TYR A 45 0.17 -0.28 6.48
CA TYR A 45 0.63 -1.42 7.25
C TYR A 45 2.06 -1.29 7.76
N PHE A 46 3.00 -0.94 6.87
CA PHE A 46 4.39 -0.70 7.27
C PHE A 46 4.51 0.48 8.23
N ARG A 47 3.66 1.50 8.09
CA ARG A 47 3.60 2.62 9.04
C ARG A 47 3.20 2.15 10.44
N TYR A 48 2.15 1.35 10.58
CA TYR A 48 1.78 0.74 11.87
C TYR A 48 2.88 -0.19 12.40
N LEU A 49 3.58 -0.90 11.52
CA LEU A 49 4.70 -1.75 11.91
C LEU A 49 5.91 -0.94 12.41
N ALA A 50 6.17 0.24 11.83
CA ALA A 50 7.22 1.15 12.26
C ALA A 50 6.93 1.82 13.62
N GLU A 51 5.66 1.87 14.04
CA GLU A 51 5.27 2.33 15.38
C GLU A 51 5.68 1.34 16.49
N VAL A 52 5.75 0.04 16.15
CA VAL A 52 6.10 -1.03 17.11
C VAL A 52 7.52 -1.57 16.93
N ALA A 53 8.17 -1.31 15.79
CA ALA A 53 9.53 -1.74 15.51
C ALA A 53 10.58 -0.88 16.25
N CYS A 54 11.69 -1.51 16.64
CA CYS A 54 12.81 -0.86 17.34
C CYS A 54 14.13 -1.12 16.59
N GLY A 55 15.10 -0.21 16.75
CA GLY A 55 16.43 -0.35 16.14
C GLY A 55 16.40 -0.25 14.62
N ASP A 56 17.22 -1.07 13.95
CA ASP A 56 17.40 -1.04 12.50
C ASP A 56 16.15 -1.48 11.72
N ASP A 57 15.34 -2.38 12.30
CA ASP A 57 14.07 -2.83 11.71
C ASP A 57 13.11 -1.66 11.50
N ARG A 58 13.08 -0.69 12.42
CA ARG A 58 12.24 0.51 12.29
C ARG A 58 12.59 1.29 11.03
N LYS A 59 13.87 1.48 10.75
CA LYS A 59 14.33 2.23 9.58
C LYS A 59 13.94 1.51 8.29
N GLN A 60 14.19 0.20 8.23
CA GLN A 60 13.79 -0.61 7.06
C GLN A 60 12.27 -0.61 6.85
N THR A 61 11.49 -0.61 7.93
CA THR A 61 10.03 -0.57 7.86
C THR A 61 9.51 0.78 7.35
N ILE A 62 10.15 1.89 7.76
CA ILE A 62 9.85 3.24 7.23
C ILE A 62 10.15 3.32 5.74
N ASP A 63 11.33 2.85 5.31
CA ASP A 63 11.72 2.85 3.90
C ASP A 63 10.73 2.03 3.05
N ASN A 64 10.30 0.86 3.55
CA ASN A 64 9.30 0.02 2.89
C ASN A 64 7.92 0.70 2.81
N SER A 65 7.53 1.46 3.85
CA SER A 65 6.29 2.24 3.85
C SER A 65 6.34 3.31 2.76
N GLN A 66 7.46 4.05 2.68
CA GLN A 66 7.65 5.11 1.71
C GLN A 66 7.60 4.59 0.27
N VAL A 67 8.27 3.47 -0.01
CA VAL A 67 8.23 2.83 -1.34
C VAL A 67 6.80 2.43 -1.72
N ALA A 68 6.03 1.86 -0.80
CA ALA A 68 4.66 1.45 -1.06
C ALA A 68 3.73 2.65 -1.35
N TYR A 69 3.88 3.76 -0.62
CA TYR A 69 3.10 4.97 -0.89
C TYR A 69 3.51 5.64 -2.21
N GLN A 70 4.80 5.62 -2.56
CA GLN A 70 5.28 6.12 -3.85
C GLN A 70 4.71 5.30 -5.01
N GLU A 71 4.68 3.98 -4.88
CA GLU A 71 4.05 3.08 -5.86
C GLU A 71 2.55 3.39 -6.02
N ALA A 72 1.82 3.56 -4.91
CA ALA A 72 0.42 3.95 -4.94
C ALA A 72 0.22 5.31 -5.64
N PHE A 73 1.10 6.28 -5.37
CA PHE A 73 1.05 7.60 -5.99
C PHE A 73 1.30 7.52 -7.50
N ASP A 74 2.32 6.80 -7.94
CA ASP A 74 2.66 6.65 -9.36
C ASP A 74 1.54 5.97 -10.16
N ILE A 75 0.90 4.95 -9.58
CA ILE A 75 -0.27 4.31 -10.17
C ILE A 75 -1.44 5.30 -10.23
N SER A 76 -1.69 6.04 -9.14
CA SER A 76 -2.77 7.02 -9.12
C SER A 76 -2.58 8.13 -10.15
N LYS A 77 -1.33 8.56 -10.39
CA LYS A 77 -0.98 9.58 -11.39
C LYS A 77 -1.21 9.11 -12.82
N LYS A 78 -1.03 7.81 -13.09
CA LYS A 78 -1.25 7.21 -14.42
C LYS A 78 -2.72 6.89 -14.68
N GLU A 79 -3.44 6.45 -13.66
CA GLU A 79 -4.76 5.83 -13.83
C GLU A 79 -5.94 6.72 -13.37
N MET A 80 -5.69 7.80 -12.61
CA MET A 80 -6.72 8.68 -12.05
C MET A 80 -6.53 10.14 -12.45
N GLN A 81 -7.62 10.91 -12.45
CA GLN A 81 -7.54 12.35 -12.64
C GLN A 81 -6.98 13.05 -11.38
N PRO A 82 -6.27 14.18 -11.53
CA PRO A 82 -5.71 14.92 -10.39
C PRO A 82 -6.76 15.42 -9.38
N THR A 83 -8.01 15.57 -9.81
CA THR A 83 -9.16 15.98 -8.98
C THR A 83 -9.76 14.83 -8.18
N HIS A 84 -9.32 13.60 -8.40
CA HIS A 84 -9.86 12.43 -7.73
C HIS A 84 -9.48 12.45 -6.23
N PRO A 85 -10.45 12.27 -5.29
CA PRO A 85 -10.18 12.36 -3.85
C PRO A 85 -9.05 11.46 -3.35
N ILE A 86 -8.88 10.28 -3.95
CA ILE A 86 -7.82 9.33 -3.60
C ILE A 86 -6.44 9.81 -4.06
N HIS A 87 -6.35 10.39 -5.25
CA HIS A 87 -5.09 10.95 -5.74
C HIS A 87 -4.66 12.11 -4.84
N LEU A 88 -5.61 12.98 -4.48
CA LEU A 88 -5.37 14.08 -3.55
C LEU A 88 -4.95 13.56 -2.16
N GLY A 89 -5.63 12.54 -1.65
CA GLY A 89 -5.28 11.90 -0.38
C GLY A 89 -3.88 11.31 -0.36
N LEU A 90 -3.45 10.67 -1.46
CA LEU A 90 -2.08 10.16 -1.60
C LEU A 90 -1.04 11.27 -1.75
N ALA A 91 -1.36 12.33 -2.49
CA ALA A 91 -0.47 13.48 -2.63
C ALA A 91 -0.21 14.15 -1.28
N LEU A 92 -1.26 14.31 -0.46
CA LEU A 92 -1.13 14.83 0.91
C LEU A 92 -0.33 13.90 1.81
N LEU A 93 -0.54 12.58 1.69
CA LEU A 93 0.18 11.60 2.49
C LEU A 93 1.69 11.62 2.21
N CYS A 94 2.07 11.74 0.94
CA CYS A 94 3.49 11.81 0.53
C CYS A 94 4.20 13.09 0.99
N ILE A 95 3.46 14.16 1.30
CA ILE A 95 4.03 15.41 1.85
C ILE A 95 4.30 15.28 3.36
N LEU A 96 3.58 14.39 4.05
CA LEU A 96 3.63 14.23 5.50
C LEU A 96 4.59 13.12 5.98
N LEU A 97 5.15 12.34 5.06
CA LEU A 97 6.14 11.28 5.28
C LEU A 97 7.55 11.79 4.97
#